data_AF-A0A9P6XJF3-F1
#
_entry.id   AF-A0A9P6XJF3-F1
#
_cell.length_a   1.000
_cell.length_b   1.000
_cell.length_c   1.000
_cell.angle_alpha   90.00
_cell.angle_beta   90.00
_cell.angle_gamma   90.00
#
_symmetry.space_group_name_H-M   'P 1'
#
loop_
_entity.id
_entity.type
_entity.pdbx_description
1 polymer ?
#
loop_
_entity_poly.entity_id
_entity_poly.type
_entity_poly.pdbx_seq_one_letter_code
_entity_poly.pdbx_strand_id
1 'polypeptide(L)'
;MSSTTREQAILELMVMSSNMDYGPRRLIRGITNLIQKLQSTPLKDNNGISESELCSMYFDPLLSCLICDPDRLVHLRWANVIPTEGGKSRPDAIIAKNNNSSMKAALDTDK
;
A
#
# COMPACT_ATOMS: atom_id res chain seq x y z
N MET A 1 7.02 -24.98 21.51
CA MET A 1 7.11 -23.55 21.14
C MET A 1 5.70 -23.00 21.10
N SER A 2 5.36 -22.00 21.93
CA SER A 2 4.05 -21.33 21.80
C SER A 2 4.00 -20.64 20.44
N SER A 3 2.92 -20.82 19.67
CA SER A 3 2.77 -20.11 18.41
C SER A 3 2.71 -18.60 18.70
N THR A 4 3.48 -17.81 17.95
CA THR A 4 3.41 -16.35 18.06
C THR A 4 2.07 -15.91 17.48
N THR A 5 1.28 -15.18 18.26
CA THR A 5 0.00 -14.65 17.76
C THR A 5 0.27 -13.50 16.80
N ARG A 6 -0.71 -13.20 15.95
CA ARG A 6 -0.63 -12.08 15.00
C ARG A 6 -0.37 -10.74 15.71
N GLU A 7 -1.06 -10.52 16.83
CA GLU A 7 -0.90 -9.33 17.65
C GLU A 7 0.50 -9.23 18.25
N GLN A 8 1.02 -10.35 18.76
CA GLN A 8 2.37 -10.38 19.31
C GLN A 8 3.42 -10.03 18.25
N ALA A 9 3.32 -10.60 17.05
CA ALA A 9 4.22 -10.28 15.94
C ALA A 9 4.14 -8.80 15.53
N ILE A 10 2.93 -8.21 15.53
CA ILE A 10 2.73 -6.79 15.24
C ILE A 10 3.49 -5.92 16.25
N LEU A 11 3.33 -6.19 17.55
CA LEU A 11 3.97 -5.43 18.61
C LEU A 11 5.49 -5.52 18.53
N GLU A 12 6.04 -6.73 18.34
CA GLU A 12 7.47 -6.96 18.22
C GLU A 12 8.09 -6.23 17.03
N LEU A 13 7.43 -6.27 15.86
CA LEU A 13 7.88 -5.57 14.66
C LEU A 13 7.84 -4.04 14.85
N MET A 14 6.80 -3.51 15.49
CA MET A 14 6.71 -2.07 15.78
C MET A 14 7.85 -1.61 16.70
N VAL A 15 8.09 -2.35 17.79
CA VAL A 15 9.18 -2.06 18.74
C VAL A 15 10.53 -2.13 18.04
N MET A 16 10.78 -3.18 17.25
CA MET A 16 12.01 -3.34 16.47
C MET A 16 12.25 -2.16 15.51
N SER A 17 11.20 -1.67 14.84
CA SER A 17 11.32 -0.58 13.86
C SER A 17 11.64 0.79 14.47
N SER A 18 11.40 0.98 15.78
CA SER A 18 11.49 2.29 16.45
C SER A 18 12.87 2.95 16.34
N ASN A 19 13.93 2.14 16.33
CA ASN A 19 15.32 2.58 16.27
C ASN A 19 15.94 2.50 14.87
N MET A 20 15.15 2.15 13.85
CA MET A 20 15.66 1.98 12.48
C MET A 20 15.61 3.30 11.70
N ASP A 21 16.52 3.43 10.73
CA ASP A 21 16.45 4.49 9.72
C ASP A 21 15.17 4.39 8.91
N TYR A 22 14.82 5.50 8.25
CA TYR A 22 13.53 5.67 7.58
C TYR A 22 13.17 4.51 6.64
N GLY A 23 14.06 4.12 5.73
CA GLY A 23 13.78 3.07 4.73
C GLY A 23 13.43 1.71 5.37
N PRO A 24 14.34 1.13 6.18
CA PRO A 24 14.06 -0.11 6.89
C PRO A 24 12.85 -0.01 7.83
N ARG A 25 12.71 1.09 8.59
CA ARG A 25 11.54 1.34 9.45
C ARG A 25 10.24 1.29 8.65
N ARG A 26 10.22 1.94 7.49
CA ARG A 26 9.08 1.97 6.57
C ARG A 26 8.79 0.54 6.11
N LEU A 27 9.80 -0.22 5.67
CA LEU A 27 9.59 -1.61 5.23
C LEU A 27 8.92 -2.45 6.32
N ILE A 28 9.44 -2.39 7.56
CA ILE A 28 8.87 -3.11 8.70
C ILE A 28 7.43 -2.66 8.97
N ARG A 29 7.15 -1.35 8.99
CA ARG A 29 5.79 -0.83 9.16
C ARG A 29 4.84 -1.31 8.05
N GLY A 30 5.34 -1.44 6.82
CA GLY A 30 4.61 -2.02 5.70
C GLY A 30 4.23 -3.49 5.95
N ILE A 31 5.18 -4.30 6.42
CA ILE A 31 4.95 -5.70 6.80
C ILE A 31 3.96 -5.79 7.97
N THR A 32 4.09 -4.94 8.98
CA THR A 32 3.15 -4.88 10.12
C THR A 32 1.73 -4.55 9.66
N ASN A 33 1.55 -3.62 8.73
CA ASN A 33 0.25 -3.32 8.15
C ASN A 33 -0.28 -4.48 7.30
N LEU A 34 0.61 -5.16 6.58
CA LEU A 34 0.25 -6.33 5.76
C LEU A 34 -0.31 -7.46 6.64
N ILE A 35 0.34 -7.74 7.77
CA ILE A 35 -0.12 -8.75 8.74
C ILE A 35 -1.55 -8.45 9.20
N GLN A 36 -1.90 -7.18 9.41
CA GLN A 36 -3.26 -6.79 9.82
C GLN A 36 -4.30 -6.93 8.71
N LYS A 37 -3.93 -6.66 7.46
CA LYS A 37 -4.86 -6.64 6.33
C LYS A 37 -5.00 -7.98 5.60
N LEU A 38 -4.00 -8.86 5.69
CA LEU A 38 -4.05 -10.15 5.02
C LEU A 38 -5.11 -11.06 5.64
N GLN A 39 -5.89 -11.68 4.76
CA GLN A 39 -6.83 -12.72 5.13
C GLN A 39 -6.09 -13.89 5.78
N SER A 40 -6.62 -14.40 6.89
CA SER A 40 -6.07 -15.58 7.56
C SER A 40 -6.58 -16.89 6.98
N THR A 41 -7.60 -16.81 6.11
CA THR A 41 -8.15 -17.95 5.40
C THR A 41 -7.40 -18.16 4.09
N PRO A 42 -6.88 -19.38 3.84
CA PRO A 42 -6.24 -19.68 2.56
C PRO A 42 -7.24 -19.62 1.41
N LEU A 43 -6.75 -19.27 0.22
CA LEU A 43 -7.48 -19.41 -1.04
C LEU A 43 -7.88 -20.89 -1.21
N LYS A 44 -9.20 -21.14 -1.30
CA LYS A 44 -9.72 -22.51 -1.41
C LYS A 44 -9.50 -23.11 -2.80
N ASP A 45 -9.66 -22.30 -3.84
CA ASP A 45 -9.54 -22.70 -5.24
C ASP A 45 -9.18 -21.48 -6.10
N ASN A 46 -8.31 -21.66 -7.08
CA ASN A 46 -7.93 -20.63 -8.04
C ASN A 46 -9.04 -20.36 -9.07
N ASN A 47 -9.98 -21.28 -9.27
CA ASN A 47 -11.10 -21.10 -10.18
C ASN A 47 -12.33 -20.43 -9.53
N GLY A 48 -12.35 -20.31 -8.20
CA GLY A 48 -13.49 -19.81 -7.44
C GLY A 48 -13.39 -18.34 -7.01
N ILE A 49 -12.29 -17.66 -7.33
CA ILE A 49 -12.06 -16.26 -6.95
C ILE A 49 -12.12 -15.36 -8.20
N SER A 50 -12.90 -14.29 -8.13
CA SER A 50 -12.92 -13.28 -9.19
C SER A 50 -11.65 -12.43 -9.19
N GLU A 51 -11.31 -11.82 -10.33
CA GLU A 51 -10.21 -10.85 -10.42
C GLU A 51 -10.40 -9.70 -9.40
N SER A 52 -11.62 -9.22 -9.24
CA SER A 52 -11.96 -8.15 -8.28
C SER A 52 -11.68 -8.57 -6.83
N GLU A 53 -12.06 -9.78 -6.45
CA GLU A 53 -11.76 -10.32 -5.11
C GLU A 53 -10.27 -10.54 -4.93
N LEU A 54 -9.57 -11.09 -5.94
CA LEU A 54 -8.12 -11.29 -5.88
C LEU A 54 -7.39 -9.95 -5.71
N CYS A 55 -7.80 -8.94 -6.48
CA CYS A 55 -7.25 -7.59 -6.43
C CYS A 55 -7.52 -6.92 -5.08
N SER A 56 -8.75 -6.94 -4.58
CA SER A 56 -9.13 -6.25 -3.34
C SER A 56 -8.68 -6.96 -2.06
N MET A 57 -8.59 -8.31 -2.07
CA MET A 57 -8.26 -9.09 -0.87
C MET A 57 -6.77 -9.37 -0.71
N TYR A 58 -6.00 -9.40 -1.80
CA TYR A 58 -4.59 -9.78 -1.77
C TYR A 58 -3.68 -8.71 -2.35
N PHE A 59 -3.93 -8.28 -3.59
CA PHE A 59 -3.02 -7.34 -4.25
C PHE A 59 -3.06 -5.93 -3.65
N ASP A 60 -4.24 -5.37 -3.41
CA ASP A 60 -4.37 -4.03 -2.82
C ASP A 60 -3.77 -3.97 -1.40
N PRO A 61 -4.08 -4.90 -0.47
CA PRO A 61 -3.39 -4.97 0.81
C PRO A 61 -1.88 -5.11 0.69
N LEU A 62 -1.38 -5.96 -0.20
CA LEU A 62 0.06 -6.16 -0.39
C LEU A 62 0.76 -4.91 -0.92
N LEU A 63 0.28 -4.39 -2.05
CA LEU A 63 0.91 -3.28 -2.75
C LEU A 63 0.74 -1.98 -1.96
N SER A 64 -0.45 -1.70 -1.40
CA SER A 64 -0.67 -0.47 -0.64
C SER A 64 0.19 -0.42 0.62
N CYS A 65 0.34 -1.54 1.34
CA CYS A 65 1.19 -1.60 2.53
C CYS A 65 2.67 -1.47 2.20
N LEU A 66 3.13 -1.97 1.05
CA LEU A 66 4.55 -1.93 0.66
C LEU A 66 4.98 -0.69 -0.12
N ILE A 67 4.05 0.00 -0.78
CA ILE A 67 4.38 1.13 -1.68
C ILE A 67 3.89 2.47 -1.14
N CYS A 68 2.68 2.55 -0.55
CA CYS A 68 2.14 3.84 -0.11
C CYS A 68 3.00 4.47 0.99
N ASP A 69 3.24 5.76 0.89
CA ASP A 69 4.02 6.55 1.82
C ASP A 69 3.40 7.95 1.92
N PRO A 70 2.39 8.14 2.79
CA PRO A 70 1.68 9.40 2.89
C PRO A 70 2.60 10.54 3.33
N ASP A 71 3.64 10.26 4.13
CA ASP A 71 4.61 11.26 4.57
C ASP A 71 5.44 11.80 3.41
N ARG A 72 5.61 11.01 2.34
CA ARG A 72 6.28 11.39 1.09
C ARG A 72 5.31 11.62 -0.07
N LEU A 73 4.01 11.65 0.21
CA LEU A 73 2.94 11.83 -0.77
C LEU A 73 2.98 10.79 -1.89
N VAL A 74 3.44 9.58 -1.58
CA VAL A 74 3.45 8.43 -2.50
C VAL A 74 2.18 7.63 -2.29
N HIS A 75 1.40 7.47 -3.34
CA HIS A 75 0.15 6.72 -3.31
C HIS A 75 0.11 5.70 -4.44
N LEU A 76 -0.34 4.49 -4.10
CA LEU A 76 -0.80 3.52 -5.07
C LEU A 76 -2.23 3.90 -5.49
N ARG A 77 -2.50 3.92 -6.80
CA ARG A 77 -3.84 4.09 -7.34
C ARG A 77 -4.08 3.13 -8.50
N TRP A 78 -5.27 2.57 -8.57
CA TRP A 78 -5.74 1.82 -9.73
C TRP A 78 -6.06 2.80 -10.85
N ALA A 79 -5.45 2.66 -12.02
CA ALA A 79 -5.61 3.66 -13.07
C ALA A 79 -6.88 3.40 -13.87
N ASN A 80 -7.69 4.44 -14.06
CA ASN A 80 -8.80 4.41 -15.01
C ASN A 80 -8.53 5.26 -16.27
N VAL A 81 -7.27 5.68 -16.48
CA VAL A 81 -6.89 6.60 -17.56
C VAL A 81 -5.64 6.11 -18.29
N ILE A 82 -5.61 6.31 -19.61
CA ILE A 82 -4.44 6.02 -20.43
C ILE A 82 -3.36 7.07 -20.12
N PRO A 83 -2.09 6.68 -19.91
CA PRO A 83 -1.02 7.63 -19.66
C PRO A 83 -0.83 8.56 -20.87
N THR A 84 -0.78 9.86 -20.61
CA THR A 84 -0.52 10.89 -21.63
C THR A 84 0.90 10.83 -22.21
N GLU A 85 1.81 10.11 -21.55
CA GLU A 85 3.23 9.98 -21.93
C GLU A 85 3.48 8.98 -23.09
N GLY A 86 2.41 8.51 -23.76
CA GLY A 86 2.53 7.69 -24.97
C GLY A 86 2.35 6.18 -24.77
N GLY A 87 1.65 5.77 -23.71
CA GLY A 87 1.30 4.36 -23.50
C GLY A 87 0.22 3.88 -24.46
N LYS A 88 0.41 2.69 -25.06
CA LYS A 88 -0.60 2.05 -25.93
C LYS A 88 -1.79 1.48 -25.15
N SER A 89 -1.64 1.28 -23.83
CA SER A 89 -2.64 0.66 -22.97
C SER A 89 -2.68 1.34 -21.61
N ARG A 90 -3.87 1.30 -20.98
CA ARG A 90 -4.08 1.71 -19.59
C ARG A 90 -3.32 0.75 -18.65
N PRO A 91 -2.45 1.24 -17.75
CA PRO A 91 -1.86 0.39 -16.71
C PRO A 91 -2.91 0.02 -15.67
N ASP A 92 -2.80 -1.16 -15.06
CA ASP A 92 -3.75 -1.57 -14.01
C ASP A 92 -3.52 -0.76 -12.72
N ALA A 93 -2.25 -0.54 -12.35
CA ALA A 93 -1.87 0.26 -11.18
C ALA A 93 -0.80 1.31 -11.51
N ILE A 94 -0.87 2.46 -10.84
CA ILE A 94 0.09 3.56 -10.93
C ILE A 94 0.59 3.90 -9.53
N ILE A 95 1.90 4.11 -9.41
CA ILE A 95 2.53 4.73 -8.25
C ILE A 95 2.68 6.22 -8.56
N ALA A 96 1.97 7.06 -7.83
CA ALA A 96 2.04 8.50 -7.99
C ALA A 96 2.77 9.13 -6.79
N LYS A 97 3.66 10.08 -7.08
CA LYS A 97 4.23 10.97 -6.07
C LYS A 97 3.71 12.37 -6.35
N ASN A 98 2.97 12.94 -5.39
CA ASN A 98 2.49 14.30 -5.56
C ASN A 98 3.60 15.29 -5.20
N ASN A 99 3.95 16.15 -6.16
CA ASN A 99 4.81 17.30 -5.92
C ASN A 99 3.86 18.41 -5.50
N ASN A 100 3.82 18.77 -4.21
CA ASN A 100 2.89 19.76 -3.64
C ASN A 100 3.00 21.20 -4.19
N SER A 101 3.59 21.42 -5.37
CA SER A 101 3.61 22.74 -6.02
C SER A 101 2.24 23.18 -6.56
N SER A 102 1.29 22.26 -6.77
CA SER A 102 -0.03 22.58 -7.35
C SER A 102 -1.16 22.80 -6.34
N MET A 103 -0.99 22.41 -5.07
CA MET A 103 -2.02 22.66 -4.03
C MET A 103 -1.92 24.03 -3.36
N LYS A 104 -0.80 24.74 -3.51
CA LYS A 104 -0.67 26.12 -2.99
C LYS A 104 -1.49 27.11 -3.81
N ALA A 105 -1.64 26.89 -5.12
CA ALA A 105 -2.38 27.78 -6.00
C ALA A 105 -3.92 27.70 -5.84
N ALA A 106 -4.45 26.65 -5.20
CA ALA A 106 -5.91 26.49 -5.01
C ALA A 106 -6.41 27.01 -3.65
N LEU A 107 -5.52 27.39 -2.74
CA LEU A 107 -5.85 27.95 -1.43
C LEU A 107 -5.65 29.48 -1.35
N ASP A 108 -4.97 30.08 -2.34
CA ASP A 108 -4.73 31.53 -2.40
C ASP A 108 -5.76 32.28 -3.28
N THR A 109 -6.76 31.60 -3.84
CA THR A 109 -7.84 32.20 -4.65
C THR A 109 -9.14 32.49 -3.88
N ASP A 110 -9.18 32.22 -2.57
CA ASP A 110 -10.31 32.56 -1.69
C ASP A 110 -9.90 33.61 -0.62
N LYS A 111 -9.40 34.76 -1.09
CA LYS A 111 -9.33 36.00 -0.30
C LYS A 111 -9.78 37.20 -1.11
#